data_AF-A0A382R6W2-F1
#
_entry.id   AF-A0A382R6W2-F1
#
_cell.length_a   1.000
_cell.length_b   1.000
_cell.length_c   1.000
_cell.angle_alpha   90.00
_cell.angle_beta   90.00
_cell.angle_gamma   90.00
#
_symmetry.space_group_name_H-M   'P 1'
#
loop_
_entity.id
_entity.type
_entity.pdbx_description
1 polymer ?
#
loop_
_entity_poly.entity_id
_entity_poly.type
_entity_poly.pdbx_seq_one_letter_code
_entity_poly.pdbx_strand_id
1 'polypeptide(L)'
;MVAIIIASAVLGLGTALFYWIKVSSIPLTHGIENKEEAERLIKITRAIELGAMAFLKAEYKYMVYFMAGFAILIALLIDDPHTPDVSEGIYTAISFLLGCVISIASGFIGMRIATIGNARTTTAAKNSIADAFKVALNSGAVMGFGLVGLAVLGLAVIYLVLDALLPGIDKHILMEVMAGFGLG
;
A
#
# COMPACT_ATOMS: atom_id res chain seq x y z
N MET A 1 -6.42 24.10 2.90
CA MET A 1 -6.27 23.16 1.77
C MET A 1 -5.63 21.84 2.23
N VAL A 2 -4.43 21.86 2.81
CA VAL A 2 -3.75 20.65 3.34
C VAL A 2 -4.60 19.85 4.33
N ALA A 3 -5.30 20.52 5.25
CA ALA A 3 -6.20 19.85 6.20
C ALA A 3 -7.32 19.03 5.52
N ILE A 4 -7.81 19.49 4.36
CA ILE A 4 -8.85 18.77 3.60
C ILE A 4 -8.26 17.51 2.96
N ILE A 5 -7.03 17.59 2.44
CA ILE A 5 -6.30 16.46 1.85
C ILE A 5 -6.02 15.38 2.90
N ILE A 6 -5.55 15.79 4.09
CA ILE A 6 -5.31 14.85 5.19
C ILE A 6 -6.63 14.24 5.66
N ALA A 7 -7.68 15.05 5.83
CA ALA A 7 -8.99 14.55 6.23
C ALA A 7 -9.57 13.54 5.24
N SER A 8 -9.47 13.79 3.93
CA SER A 8 -9.95 12.85 2.91
C SER A 8 -9.13 11.56 2.87
N ALA A 9 -7.81 11.64 3.06
CA ALA A 9 -6.95 10.47 3.16
C ALA A 9 -7.28 9.59 4.38
N VAL A 10 -7.48 10.23 5.55
CA VAL A 10 -7.90 9.54 6.79
C VAL A 10 -9.28 8.91 6.63
N LEU A 11 -10.23 9.59 5.96
CA LEU A 11 -11.53 9.01 5.64
C LEU A 11 -11.39 7.79 4.72
N GLY A 12 -10.54 7.85 3.69
CA GLY A 12 -10.25 6.69 2.83
C GLY A 12 -9.65 5.51 3.58
N LEU A 13 -8.70 5.76 4.49
CA LEU A 13 -8.15 4.72 5.35
C LEU A 13 -9.20 4.14 6.30
N GLY A 14 -10.07 4.98 6.85
CA GLY A 14 -11.20 4.57 7.69
C GLY A 14 -12.21 3.69 6.95
N THR A 15 -12.56 4.03 5.72
CA THR A 15 -13.44 3.19 4.89
C THR A 15 -12.78 1.87 4.52
N ALA A 16 -11.49 1.88 4.21
CA ALA A 16 -10.72 0.66 3.96
C ALA A 16 -10.72 -0.27 5.18
N LEU A 17 -10.50 0.26 6.39
CA LEU A 17 -10.56 -0.50 7.64
C LEU A 17 -11.97 -1.05 7.90
N PHE A 18 -13.01 -0.26 7.64
CA PHE A 18 -14.38 -0.71 7.77
C PHE A 18 -14.67 -1.92 6.86
N TYR A 19 -14.31 -1.83 5.58
CA TYR A 19 -14.47 -2.95 4.65
C TYR A 19 -13.59 -4.14 5.01
N TRP A 20 -12.38 -3.90 5.53
CA TRP A 20 -11.49 -4.96 6.00
C TRP A 20 -12.15 -5.76 7.11
N ILE A 21 -12.67 -5.07 8.14
CA ILE A 21 -13.37 -5.70 9.26
C ILE A 21 -14.60 -6.46 8.77
N LYS A 22 -15.37 -5.86 7.86
CA LYS A 22 -16.56 -6.49 7.29
C LYS A 22 -16.24 -7.79 6.56
N VAL A 23 -15.18 -7.81 5.75
CA VAL A 23 -14.74 -9.03 5.03
C VAL A 23 -14.15 -10.04 6.00
N SER A 24 -13.27 -9.62 6.91
CA SER A 24 -12.58 -10.52 7.83
C SER A 24 -13.52 -11.20 8.83
N SER A 25 -14.63 -10.53 9.19
CA SER A 25 -15.67 -11.05 10.08
C SER A 25 -16.51 -12.18 9.47
N ILE A 26 -16.49 -12.37 8.15
CA ILE A 26 -17.20 -13.48 7.51
C ILE A 26 -16.46 -14.78 7.88
N PRO A 27 -17.14 -15.76 8.51
CA PRO A 27 -16.52 -17.01 8.87
C PRO A 27 -16.14 -17.79 7.61
N LEU A 28 -14.91 -18.30 7.56
CA LEU A 28 -14.37 -19.00 6.40
C LEU A 28 -15.22 -20.23 6.00
N THR A 29 -15.82 -20.88 6.98
CA THR A 29 -16.62 -22.10 6.84
C THR A 29 -18.14 -21.84 6.88
N HIS A 30 -18.56 -20.59 6.62
CA HIS A 30 -19.98 -20.24 6.60
C HIS A 30 -20.78 -21.11 5.61
N GLY A 31 -21.85 -21.78 6.03
CA GLY A 31 -22.64 -22.63 5.14
C GLY A 31 -21.96 -23.95 4.73
N ILE A 32 -20.91 -24.38 5.46
CA ILE A 32 -20.31 -25.72 5.31
C ILE A 32 -20.73 -26.59 6.50
N GLU A 33 -21.59 -27.56 6.25
CA GLU A 33 -22.03 -28.54 7.27
C GLU A 33 -21.06 -29.73 7.39
N ASN A 34 -20.41 -30.12 6.30
CA ASN A 34 -19.45 -31.22 6.29
C ASN A 34 -18.09 -30.78 6.84
N LYS A 35 -17.65 -31.40 7.94
CA LYS A 35 -16.35 -31.14 8.56
C LYS A 35 -15.16 -31.40 7.62
N GLU A 36 -15.20 -32.44 6.79
CA GLU A 36 -14.10 -32.73 5.85
C GLU A 36 -13.95 -31.65 4.78
N GLU A 37 -15.07 -31.11 4.29
CA GLU A 37 -15.08 -30.02 3.31
C GLU A 37 -14.51 -28.73 3.94
N ALA A 38 -14.90 -28.44 5.19
CA ALA A 38 -14.41 -27.29 5.95
C ALA A 38 -12.90 -27.38 6.20
N GLU A 39 -12.39 -28.55 6.62
CA GLU A 39 -10.95 -28.78 6.83
C GLU A 39 -10.16 -28.65 5.53
N ARG A 40 -10.69 -29.18 4.43
CA ARG A 40 -10.06 -29.07 3.10
C ARG A 40 -9.97 -27.60 2.67
N LEU A 41 -11.04 -26.82 2.83
CA LEU A 41 -11.04 -25.39 2.50
C LEU A 41 -9.98 -24.64 3.31
N ILE A 42 -9.98 -24.82 4.64
CA ILE A 42 -8.99 -24.20 5.54
C ILE A 42 -7.56 -24.54 5.11
N LYS A 43 -7.29 -25.81 4.78
CA LYS A 43 -5.97 -26.27 4.33
C LYS A 43 -5.52 -25.55 3.05
N ILE A 44 -6.41 -25.42 2.07
CA ILE A 44 -6.12 -24.73 0.81
C ILE A 44 -5.88 -23.24 1.05
N THR A 45 -6.77 -22.57 1.77
CA THR A 45 -6.64 -21.13 2.08
C THR A 45 -5.32 -20.84 2.78
N ARG A 46 -4.96 -21.66 3.78
CA ARG A 46 -3.71 -21.49 4.54
C ARG A 46 -2.48 -21.74 3.67
N ALA A 47 -2.52 -22.71 2.77
CA ALA A 47 -1.43 -22.96 1.83
C ALA A 47 -1.21 -21.76 0.88
N ILE A 48 -2.30 -21.16 0.38
CA ILE A 48 -2.24 -19.96 -0.47
C ILE A 48 -1.69 -18.77 0.33
N GLU A 49 -2.20 -18.51 1.52
CA GLU A 49 -1.75 -17.40 2.35
C GLU A 49 -0.25 -17.52 2.70
N LEU A 50 0.20 -18.72 3.09
CA LEU A 50 1.61 -18.98 3.39
C LEU A 50 2.49 -18.82 2.16
N GLY A 51 2.09 -19.36 1.01
CA GLY A 51 2.85 -19.24 -0.24
C GLY A 51 2.97 -17.79 -0.70
N ALA A 52 1.86 -17.04 -0.66
CA ALA A 52 1.81 -15.63 -1.03
C ALA A 52 2.71 -14.77 -0.12
N MET A 53 2.65 -14.97 1.20
CA MET A 53 3.50 -14.25 2.14
C MET A 53 4.97 -14.64 2.04
N ALA A 54 5.27 -15.91 1.75
CA ALA A 54 6.64 -16.36 1.51
C ALA A 54 7.24 -15.72 0.25
N PHE A 55 6.45 -15.64 -0.83
CA PHE A 55 6.86 -14.96 -2.06
C PHE A 55 7.11 -13.48 -1.82
N LEU A 56 6.18 -12.73 -1.21
CA LEU A 56 6.39 -11.30 -0.91
C LEU A 56 7.61 -11.06 -0.05
N LYS A 57 7.86 -11.91 0.95
CA LYS A 57 9.04 -11.75 1.80
C LYS A 57 10.33 -11.94 1.01
N ALA A 58 10.36 -12.88 0.06
CA ALA A 58 11.50 -13.06 -0.81
C ALA A 58 11.67 -11.89 -1.78
N GLU A 59 10.59 -11.47 -2.45
CA GLU A 59 10.58 -10.33 -3.38
C GLU A 59 11.03 -9.03 -2.70
N TYR A 60 10.45 -8.70 -1.54
CA TYR A 60 10.80 -7.49 -0.79
C TYR A 60 12.23 -7.50 -0.28
N LYS A 61 12.79 -8.68 0.03
CA LYS A 61 14.22 -8.79 0.38
C LYS A 61 15.11 -8.32 -0.76
N TYR A 62 14.81 -8.71 -2.00
CA TYR A 62 15.60 -8.27 -3.16
C TYR A 62 15.33 -6.80 -3.52
N MET A 63 14.08 -6.34 -3.41
CA MET A 63 13.73 -4.93 -3.61
C MET A 63 14.50 -4.00 -2.69
N VAL A 64 14.71 -4.34 -1.43
CA VAL A 64 15.46 -3.47 -0.49
C VAL A 64 16.88 -3.20 -0.98
N TYR A 65 17.57 -4.20 -1.55
CA TYR A 65 18.90 -3.98 -2.12
C TYR A 65 18.86 -3.07 -3.35
N PHE A 66 17.87 -3.26 -4.22
CA PHE A 66 17.66 -2.40 -5.39
C PHE A 66 17.37 -0.96 -4.96
N MET A 67 16.43 -0.76 -4.03
CA MET A 67 16.06 0.55 -3.50
C MET A 67 17.26 1.27 -2.89
N ALA A 68 18.09 0.59 -2.09
CA ALA A 68 19.29 1.19 -1.51
C ALA A 68 20.29 1.62 -2.59
N GLY A 69 20.55 0.77 -3.59
CA GLY A 69 21.44 1.11 -4.69
C GLY A 69 20.91 2.26 -5.56
N PHE A 70 19.62 2.25 -5.85
CA PHE A 70 18.97 3.28 -6.66
C PHE A 70 18.87 4.62 -5.92
N ALA A 71 18.64 4.62 -4.61
CA ALA A 71 18.68 5.82 -3.78
C ALA A 71 20.07 6.47 -3.77
N ILE A 72 21.15 5.68 -3.71
CA ILE A 72 22.52 6.20 -3.85
C ILE A 72 22.73 6.81 -5.22
N LEU A 73 22.25 6.14 -6.28
CA LEU A 73 22.35 6.66 -7.65
C LEU A 73 21.62 8.00 -7.79
N ILE A 74 20.38 8.09 -7.28
CA ILE A 74 19.60 9.34 -7.25
C ILE A 74 20.38 10.44 -6.51
N ALA A 75 20.90 10.13 -5.32
CA ALA A 75 21.62 11.10 -4.50
C ALA A 75 22.89 11.64 -5.18
N LEU A 76 23.52 10.87 -6.07
CA LEU A 76 24.76 11.26 -6.76
C LEU A 76 24.54 11.91 -8.14
N LEU A 77 23.46 11.57 -8.84
CA LEU A 77 23.23 12.01 -10.22
C LEU A 77 22.25 13.18 -10.36
N ILE A 78 21.41 13.45 -9.35
CA ILE A 78 20.35 14.47 -9.44
C ILE A 78 20.80 15.85 -8.94
N ASP A 79 21.93 15.98 -8.25
CA ASP A 79 22.42 17.29 -7.82
C ASP A 79 22.70 18.20 -9.03
N ASP A 80 21.97 19.33 -9.13
CA ASP A 80 22.16 20.33 -10.18
C ASP A 80 23.34 21.26 -9.83
N PRO A 81 24.32 21.46 -10.73
CA PRO A 81 25.41 22.41 -10.53
C PRO A 81 24.97 23.88 -10.33
N HIS A 82 23.74 24.25 -10.68
CA HIS A 82 23.23 25.63 -10.64
C HIS A 82 22.60 26.05 -9.29
N THR A 83 22.38 25.11 -8.36
CA THR A 83 21.86 25.36 -7.00
C THR A 83 22.80 24.75 -5.93
N PRO A 84 23.99 25.33 -5.69
CA PRO A 84 25.01 24.73 -4.82
C PRO A 84 24.62 24.62 -3.34
N ASP A 85 23.65 25.43 -2.91
CA ASP A 85 23.23 25.53 -1.51
C ASP A 85 22.15 24.50 -1.13
N VAL A 86 21.58 23.78 -2.10
CA VAL A 86 20.48 22.83 -1.89
C VAL A 86 20.90 21.44 -2.37
N SER A 87 21.03 20.48 -1.46
CA SER A 87 21.32 19.08 -1.79
C SER A 87 20.07 18.36 -2.35
N GLU A 88 19.60 18.80 -3.51
CA GLU A 88 18.39 18.31 -4.17
C GLU A 88 18.39 16.79 -4.38
N GLY A 89 19.54 16.21 -4.72
CA GLY A 89 19.71 14.76 -4.88
C GLY A 89 19.43 14.00 -3.60
N ILE A 90 19.89 14.50 -2.45
CA ILE A 90 19.68 13.86 -1.14
C ILE A 90 18.20 13.88 -0.76
N TYR A 91 17.52 15.03 -0.90
CA TYR A 91 16.10 15.13 -0.58
C TYR A 91 15.24 14.30 -1.55
N THR A 92 15.63 14.22 -2.82
CA THR A 92 14.95 13.38 -3.82
C THR A 92 15.12 11.90 -3.49
N ALA A 93 16.32 11.47 -3.07
CA ALA A 93 16.58 10.10 -2.63
C ALA A 93 15.78 9.73 -1.36
N ILE A 94 15.66 10.65 -0.40
CA ILE A 94 14.80 10.47 0.78
C ILE A 94 13.34 10.33 0.34
N SER A 95 12.90 11.15 -0.60
CA SER A 95 11.53 11.10 -1.13
C SER A 95 11.23 9.79 -1.85
N PHE A 96 12.18 9.30 -2.64
CA PHE A 96 12.14 7.98 -3.25
C PHE A 96 12.02 6.86 -2.21
N LEU A 97 12.87 6.85 -1.17
CA LEU A 97 12.82 5.81 -0.15
C LEU A 97 11.48 5.80 0.61
N LEU A 98 10.91 6.97 0.89
CA LEU A 98 9.59 7.08 1.49
C LEU A 98 8.48 6.58 0.55
N GLY A 99 8.55 6.89 -0.74
CA GLY A 99 7.67 6.34 -1.78
C GLY A 99 7.70 4.82 -1.78
N CYS A 100 8.91 4.24 -1.83
CA CYS A 100 9.08 2.79 -1.80
C CYS A 100 8.51 2.13 -0.53
N VAL A 101 8.67 2.75 0.65
CA VAL A 101 8.09 2.22 1.90
C VAL A 101 6.57 2.18 1.81
N ILE A 102 5.95 3.23 1.28
CA ILE A 102 4.49 3.29 1.10
C ILE A 102 4.03 2.29 0.03
N SER A 103 4.79 2.13 -1.05
CA SER A 103 4.55 1.14 -2.10
C SER A 103 4.59 -0.31 -1.56
N ILE A 104 5.60 -0.64 -0.77
CA ILE A 104 5.75 -1.94 -0.08
C ILE A 104 4.59 -2.17 0.91
N ALA A 105 4.24 -1.15 1.70
CA ALA A 105 3.12 -1.26 2.65
C ALA A 105 1.78 -1.49 1.92
N SER A 106 1.55 -0.75 0.83
CA SER A 106 0.42 -0.88 -0.07
C SER A 106 0.29 -2.30 -0.64
N GLY A 107 1.39 -2.85 -1.19
CA GLY A 107 1.43 -4.20 -1.73
C GLY A 107 1.15 -5.28 -0.67
N PHE A 108 1.72 -5.13 0.54
CA PHE A 108 1.48 -6.05 1.64
C PHE A 108 0.02 -6.06 2.10
N ILE A 109 -0.59 -4.88 2.27
CA ILE A 109 -2.00 -4.74 2.67
C ILE A 109 -2.91 -5.33 1.59
N GLY A 110 -2.64 -5.01 0.31
CA GLY A 110 -3.39 -5.54 -0.82
C GLY A 110 -3.34 -7.07 -0.89
N MET A 111 -2.16 -7.66 -0.74
CA MET A 111 -2.03 -9.12 -0.78
C MET A 111 -2.75 -9.78 0.39
N ARG A 112 -2.66 -9.22 1.60
CA ARG A 112 -3.35 -9.75 2.78
C ARG A 112 -4.86 -9.75 2.62
N ILE A 113 -5.47 -8.67 2.13
CA ILE A 113 -6.92 -8.66 1.94
C ILE A 113 -7.34 -9.60 0.80
N ALA A 114 -6.53 -9.74 -0.25
CA ALA A 114 -6.80 -10.68 -1.34
C ALA A 114 -6.79 -12.14 -0.88
N THR A 115 -5.81 -12.54 -0.06
CA THR A 115 -5.76 -13.92 0.50
C THR A 115 -6.82 -14.19 1.56
N ILE A 116 -7.35 -13.15 2.21
CA ILE A 116 -8.49 -13.25 3.14
C ILE A 116 -9.81 -13.34 2.35
N GLY A 117 -9.95 -12.54 1.29
CA GLY A 117 -11.17 -12.39 0.51
C GLY A 117 -11.46 -13.54 -0.44
N ASN A 118 -10.43 -14.20 -0.98
CA ASN A 118 -10.58 -15.25 -2.00
C ASN A 118 -11.47 -16.42 -1.52
N ALA A 119 -11.16 -17.03 -0.38
CA ALA A 119 -11.85 -18.20 0.13
C ALA A 119 -13.22 -17.84 0.70
N ARG A 120 -13.36 -16.64 1.28
CA ARG A 120 -14.66 -16.11 1.71
C ARG A 120 -15.60 -15.87 0.54
N THR A 121 -15.06 -15.43 -0.60
CA THR A 121 -15.81 -15.29 -1.85
C THR A 121 -16.28 -16.65 -2.36
N THR A 122 -15.41 -17.66 -2.33
CA THR A 122 -15.78 -19.05 -2.68
C THR A 122 -16.88 -19.60 -1.79
N THR A 123 -16.77 -19.41 -0.47
CA THR A 123 -17.79 -19.86 0.49
C THR A 123 -19.12 -19.13 0.27
N ALA A 124 -19.09 -17.81 0.04
CA ALA A 124 -20.30 -17.03 -0.26
C ALA A 124 -20.97 -17.43 -1.59
N ALA A 125 -20.20 -17.91 -2.57
CA ALA A 125 -20.72 -18.40 -3.84
C ALA A 125 -21.60 -19.65 -3.71
N LYS A 126 -21.48 -20.42 -2.61
CA LYS A 126 -22.39 -21.54 -2.31
C LYS A 126 -23.82 -21.06 -2.01
N ASN A 127 -23.97 -19.84 -1.51
CA ASN A 127 -25.29 -19.26 -1.21
C ASN A 127 -25.86 -18.53 -2.43
N SER A 128 -25.09 -17.60 -3.01
CA SER A 128 -25.50 -16.82 -4.18
C SER A 128 -24.32 -16.13 -4.85
N ILE A 129 -24.40 -15.97 -6.17
CA ILE A 129 -23.46 -15.14 -6.95
C ILE A 129 -23.47 -13.70 -6.45
N ALA A 130 -24.63 -13.17 -6.06
CA ALA A 130 -24.75 -11.80 -5.57
C ALA A 130 -23.96 -11.59 -4.27
N ASP A 131 -23.94 -12.59 -3.40
CA ASP A 131 -23.20 -12.50 -2.14
C ASP A 131 -21.70 -12.71 -2.35
N ALA A 132 -21.30 -13.62 -3.24
CA ALA A 132 -19.91 -13.75 -3.66
C ALA A 132 -19.38 -12.42 -4.25
N PHE A 133 -20.16 -11.79 -5.13
CA PHE A 133 -19.81 -10.50 -5.72
C PHE A 133 -19.66 -9.41 -4.66
N LYS A 134 -20.55 -9.33 -3.67
CA LYS A 134 -20.43 -8.37 -2.56
C LYS A 134 -19.14 -8.59 -1.76
N VAL A 135 -18.76 -9.84 -1.46
CA VAL A 135 -17.53 -10.13 -0.72
C VAL A 135 -16.30 -9.74 -1.54
N ALA A 136 -16.26 -10.12 -2.82
CA ALA A 136 -15.18 -9.76 -3.73
C ALA A 136 -15.05 -8.23 -3.87
N LEU A 137 -16.16 -7.53 -4.10
CA LEU A 137 -16.18 -6.08 -4.23
C LEU A 137 -15.75 -5.39 -2.94
N ASN A 138 -16.22 -5.85 -1.77
CA ASN A 138 -15.78 -5.31 -0.49
C ASN A 138 -14.28 -5.52 -0.27
N SER A 139 -13.73 -6.69 -0.63
CA SER A 139 -12.27 -6.92 -0.54
C SER A 139 -11.47 -6.03 -1.50
N GLY A 140 -11.99 -5.77 -2.72
CA GLY A 140 -11.40 -4.82 -3.65
C GLY A 140 -11.50 -3.37 -3.17
N ALA A 141 -12.58 -3.00 -2.49
CA ALA A 141 -12.75 -1.67 -1.91
C ALA A 141 -11.70 -1.36 -0.83
N VAL A 142 -11.33 -2.36 -0.01
CA VAL A 142 -10.22 -2.22 0.95
C VAL A 142 -8.91 -1.86 0.24
N MET A 143 -8.59 -2.56 -0.84
CA MET A 143 -7.41 -2.28 -1.63
C MET A 143 -7.50 -0.88 -2.25
N GLY A 144 -8.60 -0.52 -2.91
CA GLY A 144 -8.75 0.80 -3.53
C GLY A 144 -8.64 1.95 -2.54
N PHE A 145 -9.49 1.99 -1.52
CA PHE A 145 -9.52 3.09 -0.55
C PHE A 145 -8.27 3.11 0.34
N GLY A 146 -7.73 1.96 0.71
CA GLY A 146 -6.54 1.86 1.55
C GLY A 146 -5.29 2.36 0.82
N LEU A 147 -5.10 1.95 -0.43
CA LEU A 147 -3.92 2.32 -1.21
C LEU A 147 -3.92 3.80 -1.57
N VAL A 148 -5.05 4.32 -2.03
CA VAL A 148 -5.20 5.76 -2.33
C VAL A 148 -5.05 6.59 -1.07
N GLY A 149 -5.64 6.15 0.06
CA GLY A 149 -5.50 6.83 1.34
C GLY A 149 -4.05 6.90 1.84
N LEU A 150 -3.30 5.80 1.74
CA LEU A 150 -1.88 5.76 2.09
C LEU A 150 -1.03 6.64 1.17
N ALA A 151 -1.28 6.61 -0.14
CA ALA A 151 -0.52 7.41 -1.11
C ALA A 151 -0.73 8.92 -0.88
N VAL A 152 -1.99 9.35 -0.71
CA VAL A 152 -2.32 10.76 -0.47
C VAL A 152 -1.77 11.24 0.88
N LEU A 153 -1.88 10.41 1.93
CA LEU A 153 -1.33 10.74 3.24
C LEU A 153 0.20 10.83 3.19
N GLY A 154 0.85 9.89 2.51
CA GLY A 154 2.29 9.88 2.27
C GLY A 154 2.78 11.14 1.56
N LEU A 155 2.12 11.49 0.46
CA LEU A 155 2.43 12.69 -0.32
C LEU A 155 2.22 13.98 0.49
N ALA A 156 1.17 14.05 1.31
CA ALA A 156 0.91 15.19 2.17
C ALA A 156 1.96 15.33 3.28
N VAL A 157 2.36 14.22 3.92
CA VAL A 157 3.38 14.21 4.96
C VAL A 157 4.73 14.64 4.39
N ILE A 158 5.13 14.10 3.24
CA ILE A 158 6.43 14.45 2.67
C ILE A 158 6.49 15.90 2.22
N TYR A 159 5.42 16.42 1.61
CA TYR A 159 5.32 17.83 1.27
C TYR A 159 5.52 18.72 2.50
N LEU A 160 4.83 18.43 3.61
CA LEU A 160 4.95 19.21 4.84
C LEU A 160 6.33 19.12 5.48
N VAL A 161 6.97 17.95 5.43
CA VAL A 161 8.32 17.75 5.96
C VAL A 161 9.35 18.53 5.13
N LEU A 162 9.26 18.45 3.80
CA LEU A 162 10.17 19.17 2.90
C LEU A 162 9.97 20.69 2.98
N ASP A 163 8.73 21.17 3.02
CA ASP A 163 8.41 22.61 3.19
C ASP A 163 8.94 23.15 4.53
N ALA A 164 8.92 22.34 5.59
CA ALA A 164 9.47 22.71 6.90
C ALA A 164 11.02 22.67 6.95
N LEU A 165 11.66 21.73 6.24
CA LEU A 165 13.12 21.60 6.19
C LEU A 165 13.79 22.63 5.27
N LEU A 166 13.09 23.06 4.22
CA LEU A 166 13.58 23.97 3.19
C LEU A 166 12.72 25.24 3.11
N PRO A 167 12.65 26.04 4.19
CA PRO A 167 11.79 27.22 4.23
C PRO A 167 12.27 28.28 3.23
N GLY A 168 11.38 28.71 2.33
CA GLY A 168 11.64 29.79 1.39
C GLY A 168 12.29 29.38 0.06
N ILE A 169 12.45 28.08 -0.20
CA ILE A 169 12.85 27.57 -1.52
C ILE A 169 11.71 27.74 -2.54
N ASP A 170 12.09 27.93 -3.80
CA ASP A 170 11.15 28.00 -4.90
C ASP A 170 10.30 26.72 -4.99
N LYS A 171 8.98 26.90 -5.14
CA LYS A 171 8.03 25.78 -5.16
C LYS A 171 8.29 24.80 -6.31
N HIS A 172 8.97 25.24 -7.36
CA HIS A 172 9.40 24.38 -8.46
C HIS A 172 10.36 23.29 -7.96
N ILE A 173 11.43 23.69 -7.25
CA ILE A 173 12.46 22.79 -6.72
C ILE A 173 11.85 21.82 -5.70
N LEU A 174 10.94 22.31 -4.86
CA LEU A 174 10.20 21.46 -3.93
C LEU A 174 9.41 20.35 -4.65
N MET A 175 8.79 20.67 -5.78
CA MET A 175 8.04 19.70 -6.59
C MET A 175 8.96 18.72 -7.34
N GLU A 176 10.14 19.14 -7.76
CA GLU A 176 11.15 18.26 -8.37
C GLU A 176 11.65 17.22 -7.37
N VAL A 177 11.97 17.65 -6.15
CA VAL A 177 12.33 16.75 -5.05
C VAL A 177 11.20 15.78 -4.73
N MET A 178 9.96 16.27 -4.69
CA MET A 178 8.77 15.44 -4.47
C MET A 178 8.51 14.45 -5.59
N ALA A 179 8.97 14.69 -6.83
CA ALA A 179 8.83 13.72 -7.91
C ALA A 179 9.54 12.39 -7.56
N GLY A 180 10.58 12.44 -6.72
CA GLY A 180 11.21 11.26 -6.14
C GLY A 180 10.22 10.32 -5.43
N PHE A 181 9.21 10.86 -4.75
CA PHE A 181 8.16 10.06 -4.09
C PHE A 181 7.34 9.22 -5.08
N GLY A 182 7.03 9.74 -6.26
CA GLY A 182 6.32 8.98 -7.30
C GLY A 182 7.22 7.99 -8.04
N LEU A 183 8.54 8.19 -7.98
CA LEU A 183 9.56 7.34 -8.57
C LEU A 183 9.79 6.06 -7.74
N GLY A 184 9.51 6.11 -6.43
CA GLY A 184 9.69 5.01 -5.47
C GLY A 184 8.42 4.23 -5.18
#